data_AF-A0A7V3I5B3-F1
#
_entry.id   AF-A0A7V3I5B3-F1
#
_cell.length_a   1.000
_cell.length_b   1.000
_cell.length_c   1.000
_cell.angle_alpha   90.00
_cell.angle_beta   90.00
_cell.angle_gamma   90.00
#
_symmetry.space_group_name_H-M   'P 1'
#
loop_
_entity.id
_entity.type
_entity.pdbx_description
1 polymer ?
#
loop_
_entity_poly.entity_id
_entity_poly.type
_entity_poly.pdbx_seq_one_letter_code
_entity_poly.pdbx_strand_id
1 'polypeptide(L)'
;MIHQFDHRYATYEGATQANINEGSLPQPTEQQKQDPRFRVLPRYWVPVDAVHTRLNTWRRQWLLGFRDVASNVVERTAIFTLLPRVGVGHTAPLMLFGEDIQTPLIACLLASLDNLTFDYITRQKLGGIHLTYFILKQLPVADPASYSQEQLTFLVPRTLELACTAWDIQPFLDDVWRDADAGLRAAVERQWCENRDATGGHIYDPPEWYTPPEDRCPLPPFKWDEDRRARLRAELDAYYAKLYGLNRKQLRYILDPADLTAKEIATILDDSEEVADPLDPEGYGRRVEASTFPGETFRVLKEKEMARYGEYRTRRLVLEAWARLASAFGYPSFPADSNGRG
;
A
#
# COMPACT_ATOMS: atom_id res chain seq x y z
N MET A 1 8.78 -13.74 -0.20
CA MET A 1 9.05 -13.37 1.20
C MET A 1 8.38 -12.07 1.57
N ILE A 2 8.45 -11.03 0.73
CA ILE A 2 7.84 -9.72 1.00
C ILE A 2 6.61 -9.46 0.10
N HIS A 3 5.67 -8.67 0.62
CA HIS A 3 4.55 -8.11 -0.12
C HIS A 3 4.28 -6.68 0.37
N GLN A 4 3.31 -6.00 -0.23
CA GLN A 4 2.95 -4.60 0.07
C GLN A 4 2.66 -4.39 1.54
N PHE A 5 3.41 -3.48 2.15
CA PHE A 5 3.36 -3.21 3.58
C PHE A 5 3.51 -4.46 4.46
N ASP A 6 4.15 -5.52 3.98
CA ASP A 6 4.25 -6.80 4.66
C ASP A 6 5.61 -7.47 4.44
N HIS A 7 6.53 -7.23 5.37
CA HIS A 7 7.83 -7.90 5.41
C HIS A 7 7.74 -9.37 5.85
N ARG A 8 6.59 -9.80 6.37
CA ARG A 8 6.34 -11.14 6.92
C ARG A 8 5.41 -11.96 6.02
N TYR A 9 5.31 -11.62 4.73
CA TYR A 9 4.36 -12.24 3.81
C TYR A 9 4.57 -13.74 3.57
N ALA A 10 5.82 -14.19 3.50
CA ALA A 10 6.12 -15.62 3.30
C ALA A 10 7.41 -16.05 3.99
N THR A 11 7.44 -17.31 4.45
CA THR A 11 8.53 -17.90 5.25
C THR A 11 9.09 -19.15 4.60
N TYR A 12 10.38 -19.46 4.82
CA TYR A 12 10.97 -20.75 4.48
C TYR A 12 10.69 -21.82 5.54
N GLU A 13 10.17 -21.44 6.70
CA GLU A 13 9.72 -22.39 7.71
C GLU A 13 8.61 -23.28 7.14
N GLY A 14 8.80 -24.60 7.21
CA GLY A 14 7.84 -25.56 6.66
C GLY A 14 7.76 -25.62 5.13
N ALA A 15 8.66 -24.94 4.39
CA ALA A 15 8.66 -24.99 2.93
C ALA A 15 9.10 -26.37 2.40
N THR A 16 8.27 -26.99 1.57
CA THR A 16 8.58 -28.28 0.92
C THR A 16 9.36 -28.08 -0.38
N GLN A 17 10.00 -29.14 -0.88
CA GLN A 17 10.69 -29.10 -2.18
C GLN A 17 9.72 -28.77 -3.33
N ALA A 18 8.47 -29.22 -3.25
CA ALA A 18 7.43 -28.87 -4.22
C ALA A 18 7.16 -27.37 -4.23
N ASN A 19 7.01 -26.75 -3.05
CA ASN A 19 6.84 -25.30 -2.95
C ASN A 19 8.01 -24.53 -3.59
N ILE A 20 9.24 -24.96 -3.29
CA ILE A 20 10.45 -24.33 -3.83
C ILE A 20 10.51 -24.44 -5.37
N ASN A 21 10.14 -25.60 -5.92
CA ASN A 21 10.12 -25.83 -7.37
C ASN A 21 9.11 -24.93 -8.09
N GLU A 22 7.98 -24.64 -7.44
CA GLU A 22 6.93 -23.75 -7.94
C GLU A 22 7.18 -22.26 -7.65
N GLY A 23 8.26 -21.93 -6.93
CA GLY A 23 8.53 -20.56 -6.49
C GLY A 23 7.50 -20.02 -5.50
N SER A 24 6.73 -20.90 -4.85
CA SER A 24 5.75 -20.59 -3.82
C SER A 24 6.34 -20.87 -2.45
N LEU A 25 5.96 -20.10 -1.43
CA LEU A 25 6.39 -20.33 -0.05
C LEU A 25 5.16 -20.33 0.86
N PRO A 26 5.18 -21.09 1.96
CA PRO A 26 4.16 -21.00 3.00
C PRO A 26 3.94 -19.54 3.42
N GLN A 27 2.67 -19.15 3.46
CA GLN A 27 2.25 -17.84 3.95
C GLN A 27 1.82 -17.98 5.41
N PRO A 28 2.33 -17.13 6.33
CA PRO A 28 1.89 -17.14 7.71
C PRO A 28 0.38 -16.90 7.82
N THR A 29 -0.26 -17.59 8.76
CA THR A 29 -1.67 -17.39 9.06
C THR A 29 -1.91 -16.01 9.66
N GLU A 30 -3.15 -15.54 9.62
CA GLU A 30 -3.53 -14.29 10.28
C GLU A 30 -3.19 -14.31 11.79
N GLN A 31 -3.41 -15.44 12.47
CA GLN A 31 -3.04 -15.60 13.88
C GLN A 31 -1.53 -15.44 14.11
N GLN A 32 -0.69 -15.97 13.21
CA GLN A 32 0.76 -15.75 13.29
C GLN A 32 1.12 -14.28 13.06
N LYS A 33 0.47 -13.61 12.10
CA LYS A 33 0.73 -12.17 11.83
C LYS A 33 0.23 -11.26 12.96
N GLN A 34 -0.80 -11.68 13.69
CA GLN A 34 -1.28 -11.02 14.90
C GLN A 34 -0.30 -11.10 16.07
N ASP A 35 0.68 -12.02 16.06
CA ASP A 35 1.77 -12.00 17.03
C ASP A 35 2.82 -10.96 16.57
N PRO A 36 3.05 -9.88 17.34
CA PRO A 36 4.02 -8.85 16.98
C PRO A 36 5.48 -9.34 17.12
N ARG A 37 5.70 -10.53 17.69
CA ARG A 37 7.03 -11.17 17.81
C ARG A 37 7.30 -12.20 16.72
N PHE A 38 6.28 -12.60 15.96
CA PHE A 38 6.43 -13.55 14.87
C PHE A 38 7.35 -12.97 13.79
N ARG A 39 8.35 -13.75 13.38
CA ARG A 39 9.32 -13.43 12.34
C ARG A 39 9.36 -14.55 11.31
N VAL A 40 9.57 -14.19 10.04
CA VAL A 40 9.73 -15.16 8.96
C VAL A 40 11.17 -15.68 8.89
N LEU A 41 11.35 -16.93 8.45
CA LEU A 41 12.67 -17.52 8.26
C LEU A 41 13.14 -17.31 6.80
N PRO A 42 14.36 -16.80 6.59
CA PRO A 42 14.96 -16.73 5.27
C PRO A 42 15.56 -18.09 4.87
N ARG A 43 15.82 -18.27 3.56
CA ARG A 43 16.55 -19.45 3.05
C ARG A 43 18.02 -19.43 3.43
N TYR A 44 18.61 -18.25 3.42
CA TYR A 44 20.05 -18.05 3.56
C TYR A 44 20.32 -17.02 4.65
N TRP A 45 21.43 -17.21 5.34
CA TRP A 45 21.90 -16.35 6.41
C TRP A 45 23.21 -15.70 6.01
N VAL A 46 23.41 -14.47 6.46
CA VAL A 46 24.68 -13.75 6.32
C VAL A 46 25.15 -13.28 7.70
N PRO A 47 26.47 -13.20 7.95
CA PRO A 47 26.98 -12.64 9.20
C PRO A 47 26.51 -11.20 9.40
N VAL A 48 26.09 -10.88 10.63
CA VAL A 48 25.55 -9.55 10.97
C VAL A 48 26.58 -8.43 10.73
N ASP A 49 27.87 -8.69 11.00
CA ASP A 49 28.96 -7.73 10.78
C ASP A 49 29.11 -7.37 9.30
N ALA A 50 28.82 -8.30 8.39
CA ALA A 50 28.86 -8.05 6.95
C ALA A 50 27.72 -7.13 6.50
N VAL A 51 26.58 -7.16 7.20
CA VAL A 51 25.46 -6.23 6.99
C VAL A 51 25.81 -4.86 7.56
N HIS A 52 26.30 -4.79 8.80
CA HIS A 52 26.72 -3.54 9.44
C HIS A 52 27.81 -2.81 8.65
N THR A 53 28.77 -3.55 8.11
CA THR A 53 29.86 -2.99 7.29
C THR A 53 29.31 -2.37 6.00
N ARG A 54 28.35 -3.02 5.32
CA ARG A 54 27.73 -2.49 4.10
C ARG A 54 26.77 -1.33 4.36
N LEU A 55 26.16 -1.29 5.54
CA LEU A 55 25.24 -0.26 6.00
C LEU A 55 25.92 0.70 6.99
N ASN A 56 27.21 0.94 6.83
CA ASN A 56 28.02 1.71 7.80
C ASN A 56 27.63 3.20 7.88
N THR A 57 27.14 3.77 6.78
CA THR A 57 26.60 5.13 6.72
C THR A 57 25.10 5.19 7.02
N TRP A 58 24.43 4.04 7.09
CA TRP A 58 22.99 3.96 7.33
C TRP A 58 22.69 3.89 8.83
N ARG A 59 22.07 4.94 9.37
CA ARG A 59 21.79 5.07 10.82
C ARG A 59 20.43 4.50 11.24
N ARG A 60 19.47 4.44 10.32
CA ARG A 60 18.12 3.95 10.59
C ARG A 60 18.13 2.44 10.84
N GLN A 61 17.31 1.95 11.77
CA GLN A 61 17.25 0.52 12.11
C GLN A 61 16.23 -0.27 11.28
N TRP A 62 15.85 0.30 10.14
CA TRP A 62 14.94 -0.27 9.14
C TRP A 62 15.45 0.10 7.75
N LEU A 63 14.92 -0.57 6.72
CA LEU A 63 15.21 -0.37 5.31
C LEU A 63 13.90 -0.22 4.54
N LEU A 64 13.92 0.44 3.39
CA LEU A 64 12.84 0.38 2.40
C LEU A 64 13.34 -0.41 1.20
N GLY A 65 12.63 -1.48 0.84
CA GLY A 65 12.99 -2.30 -0.30
C GLY A 65 11.81 -2.58 -1.21
N PHE A 66 12.09 -3.09 -2.40
CA PHE A 66 11.06 -3.47 -3.37
C PHE A 66 11.40 -4.76 -4.08
N ARG A 67 10.41 -5.36 -4.73
CA ARG A 67 10.65 -6.55 -5.56
C ARG A 67 11.10 -6.14 -6.95
N ASP A 68 12.32 -6.54 -7.33
CA ASP A 68 12.78 -6.41 -8.71
C ASP A 68 11.97 -7.35 -9.61
N VAL A 69 11.83 -8.62 -9.23
CA VAL A 69 11.02 -9.57 -10.00
C VAL A 69 9.54 -9.21 -9.88
N ALA A 70 8.99 -8.70 -10.97
CA ALA A 70 7.66 -8.15 -11.13
C ALA A 70 6.98 -8.71 -12.39
N SER A 71 5.67 -8.53 -12.53
CA SER A 71 4.95 -8.90 -13.73
C SER A 71 3.69 -8.06 -13.87
N ASN A 72 3.25 -7.78 -15.09
CA ASN A 72 2.01 -7.08 -15.38
C ASN A 72 0.77 -7.99 -15.40
N VAL A 73 0.95 -9.32 -15.31
CA VAL A 73 -0.15 -10.30 -15.26
C VAL A 73 -0.42 -10.86 -13.87
N VAL A 74 0.26 -10.36 -12.83
CA VAL A 74 -0.01 -10.77 -11.43
C VAL A 74 -0.91 -9.75 -10.72
N GLU A 75 -1.32 -10.07 -9.49
CA GLU A 75 -2.18 -9.20 -8.67
C GLU A 75 -1.64 -7.79 -8.52
N ARG A 76 -0.33 -7.65 -8.26
CA ARG A 76 0.36 -6.39 -8.04
C ARG A 76 1.73 -6.39 -8.71
N THR A 77 2.02 -5.35 -9.48
CA THR A 77 3.27 -5.21 -10.23
C THR A 77 4.33 -4.48 -9.40
N ALA A 78 3.94 -3.40 -8.74
CA ALA A 78 4.78 -2.65 -7.82
C ALA A 78 4.56 -3.18 -6.40
N ILE A 79 5.64 -3.63 -5.76
CA ILE A 79 5.59 -4.16 -4.39
C ILE A 79 6.77 -3.59 -3.61
N PHE A 80 6.45 -2.69 -2.69
CA PHE A 80 7.38 -2.06 -1.76
C PHE A 80 7.05 -2.50 -0.33
N THR A 81 8.05 -2.50 0.55
CA THR A 81 7.81 -2.68 1.97
C THR A 81 8.99 -2.18 2.78
N LEU A 82 8.69 -1.81 4.02
CA LEU A 82 9.72 -1.67 5.05
C LEU A 82 10.29 -3.04 5.40
N LEU A 83 11.55 -3.07 5.77
CA LEU A 83 12.26 -4.26 6.27
C LEU A 83 13.01 -3.88 7.54
N PRO A 84 13.19 -4.81 8.50
CA PRO A 84 14.17 -4.64 9.56
C PRO A 84 15.57 -4.40 8.97
N ARG A 85 16.52 -3.91 9.77
CA ARG A 85 17.93 -3.76 9.34
C ARG A 85 18.61 -5.12 9.15
N VAL A 86 18.36 -5.76 8.01
CA VAL A 86 18.85 -7.10 7.67
C VAL A 86 19.54 -7.13 6.31
N GLY A 87 20.27 -8.22 6.04
CA GLY A 87 20.83 -8.48 4.72
C GLY A 87 19.74 -8.86 3.70
N VAL A 88 19.79 -8.26 2.52
CA VAL A 88 18.87 -8.56 1.41
C VAL A 88 19.62 -9.04 0.17
N GLY A 89 18.97 -9.87 -0.64
CA GLY A 89 19.48 -10.28 -1.94
C GLY A 89 19.29 -9.19 -2.99
N HIS A 90 19.98 -9.30 -4.13
CA HIS A 90 19.92 -8.32 -5.22
C HIS A 90 18.52 -8.14 -5.84
N THR A 91 17.65 -9.15 -5.73
CA THR A 91 16.25 -9.10 -6.21
C THR A 91 15.29 -8.40 -5.25
N ALA A 92 15.80 -7.94 -4.10
CA ALA A 92 15.11 -7.02 -3.21
C ALA A 92 15.92 -5.71 -3.08
N PRO A 93 16.00 -4.88 -4.14
CA PRO A 93 16.79 -3.66 -4.08
C PRO A 93 16.30 -2.70 -3.00
N LEU A 94 17.22 -1.87 -2.51
CA LEU A 94 16.96 -0.93 -1.42
C LEU A 94 16.87 0.50 -1.93
N MET A 95 15.97 1.28 -1.33
CA MET A 95 15.90 2.72 -1.41
C MET A 95 16.51 3.32 -0.14
N LEU A 96 17.61 4.06 -0.29
CA LEU A 96 18.32 4.69 0.81
C LEU A 96 18.10 6.21 0.75
N PHE A 97 17.87 6.81 1.90
CA PHE A 97 17.55 8.22 2.09
C PHE A 97 18.64 8.95 2.90
N GLY A 98 18.78 10.25 2.69
CA GLY A 98 19.59 11.08 3.57
C GLY A 98 18.96 11.21 4.97
N GLU A 99 19.77 11.60 5.96
CA GLU A 99 19.30 11.87 7.33
C GLU A 99 18.42 13.12 7.41
N ASP A 100 18.50 14.00 6.42
CA ASP A 100 17.71 15.22 6.26
C ASP A 100 16.25 14.95 5.87
N ILE A 101 15.94 13.75 5.37
CA ILE A 101 14.58 13.39 4.96
C ILE A 101 13.77 12.97 6.18
N GLN A 102 12.71 13.71 6.48
CA GLN A 102 11.79 13.40 7.57
C GLN A 102 11.08 12.06 7.34
N THR A 103 11.02 11.24 8.38
CA THR A 103 10.45 9.88 8.30
C THR A 103 8.97 9.83 7.93
N PRO A 104 8.10 10.78 8.36
CA PRO A 104 6.71 10.87 7.87
C PRO A 104 6.60 10.93 6.34
N LEU A 105 7.52 11.61 5.65
CA LEU A 105 7.53 11.68 4.19
C LEU A 105 7.89 10.34 3.55
N ILE A 106 8.69 9.52 4.21
CA ILE A 106 9.02 8.16 3.75
C ILE A 106 7.81 7.24 3.90
N ALA A 107 6.96 7.44 4.92
CA ALA A 107 5.67 6.76 5.03
C ALA A 107 4.74 7.15 3.87
N CYS A 108 4.63 8.45 3.56
CA CYS A 108 3.88 8.90 2.38
C CYS A 108 4.45 8.30 1.08
N LEU A 109 5.78 8.25 0.93
CA LEU A 109 6.41 7.63 -0.23
C LEU A 109 6.03 6.14 -0.35
N LEU A 110 6.09 5.37 0.73
CA LEU A 110 5.68 3.96 0.72
C LEU A 110 4.22 3.81 0.26
N ALA A 111 3.30 4.62 0.79
CA ALA A 111 1.90 4.62 0.35
C ALA A 111 1.73 5.03 -1.13
N SER A 112 2.53 5.99 -1.58
CA SER A 112 2.58 6.45 -2.98
C SER A 112 3.09 5.37 -3.94
N LEU A 113 3.94 4.44 -3.47
CA LEU A 113 4.53 3.37 -4.29
C LEU A 113 3.65 2.10 -4.32
N ASP A 114 2.81 1.89 -3.31
CA ASP A 114 1.97 0.71 -3.17
C ASP A 114 0.47 0.96 -3.45
N ASN A 115 0.07 2.12 -3.99
CA ASN A 115 -1.31 2.34 -4.46
C ASN A 115 -1.55 1.82 -5.89
N LEU A 116 -2.82 1.54 -6.21
CA LEU A 116 -3.24 0.99 -7.50
C LEU A 116 -3.01 1.94 -8.68
N THR A 117 -3.05 3.25 -8.48
CA THR A 117 -2.76 4.21 -9.56
C THR A 117 -1.29 4.12 -9.97
N PHE A 118 -0.38 4.06 -8.99
CA PHE A 118 1.05 3.83 -9.24
C PHE A 118 1.30 2.46 -9.89
N ASP A 119 0.65 1.41 -9.39
CA ASP A 119 0.75 0.05 -9.95
C ASP A 119 0.28 0.01 -11.41
N TYR A 120 -0.82 0.70 -11.73
CA TYR A 120 -1.34 0.83 -13.09
C TYR A 120 -0.31 1.45 -14.04
N ILE A 121 0.28 2.58 -13.67
CA ILE A 121 1.30 3.25 -14.49
C ILE A 121 2.53 2.35 -14.63
N THR A 122 2.93 1.67 -13.55
CA THR A 122 4.04 0.72 -13.56
C THR A 122 3.79 -0.42 -14.55
N ARG A 123 2.57 -0.98 -14.59
CA ARG A 123 2.18 -2.03 -15.55
C ARG A 123 2.32 -1.59 -17.00
N GLN A 124 1.97 -0.34 -17.31
CA GLN A 124 2.10 0.19 -18.67
C GLN A 124 3.56 0.40 -19.09
N LYS A 125 4.45 0.67 -18.13
CA LYS A 125 5.88 0.90 -18.37
C LYS A 125 6.71 -0.38 -18.35
N LEU A 126 6.23 -1.42 -17.66
CA LEU A 126 6.96 -2.67 -17.50
C LEU A 126 6.85 -3.53 -18.76
N GLY A 127 7.92 -3.59 -19.55
CA GLY A 127 8.01 -4.45 -20.75
C GLY A 127 8.50 -5.88 -20.49
N GLY A 128 8.94 -6.19 -19.27
CA GLY A 128 9.52 -7.50 -18.91
C GLY A 128 9.16 -7.91 -17.50
N ILE A 129 10.00 -8.73 -16.86
CA ILE A 129 9.75 -9.26 -15.52
C ILE A 129 10.57 -8.58 -14.40
N HIS A 130 11.23 -7.47 -14.72
CA HIS A 130 12.13 -6.77 -13.81
C HIS A 130 11.75 -5.29 -13.68
N LEU A 131 11.40 -4.85 -12.48
CA LEU A 131 11.26 -3.45 -12.11
C LEU A 131 12.65 -2.85 -11.88
N THR A 132 13.38 -2.63 -12.98
CA THR A 132 14.74 -2.09 -12.93
C THR A 132 14.78 -0.65 -12.43
N TYR A 133 15.94 -0.20 -11.94
CA TYR A 133 16.15 1.19 -11.51
C TYR A 133 15.82 2.22 -12.59
N PHE A 134 16.04 1.90 -13.87
CA PHE A 134 15.74 2.80 -14.97
C PHE A 134 14.24 3.05 -15.11
N ILE A 135 13.41 2.02 -14.95
CA ILE A 135 11.96 2.15 -14.96
C ILE A 135 11.52 2.90 -13.70
N LEU A 136 11.98 2.46 -12.52
CA LEU A 136 11.57 3.05 -11.24
C LEU A 136 11.82 4.57 -11.19
N LYS A 137 12.96 5.04 -11.70
CA LYS A 137 13.32 6.47 -11.72
C LYS A 137 12.47 7.33 -12.65
N GLN A 138 11.60 6.74 -13.47
CA GLN A 138 10.69 7.44 -14.38
C GLN A 138 9.24 7.44 -13.90
N LEU A 139 8.93 6.66 -12.86
CA LEU A 139 7.57 6.54 -12.36
C LEU A 139 7.19 7.78 -11.54
N PRO A 140 5.97 8.31 -11.74
CA PRO A 140 5.55 9.51 -11.03
C PRO A 140 5.26 9.20 -9.57
N VAL A 141 5.80 10.03 -8.69
CA VAL A 141 5.44 10.07 -7.26
C VAL A 141 5.18 11.52 -6.89
N ALA A 142 4.33 11.76 -5.88
CA ALA A 142 4.07 13.10 -5.41
C ALA A 142 5.34 13.74 -4.82
N ASP A 143 5.52 15.05 -5.06
CA ASP A 143 6.63 15.82 -4.50
C ASP A 143 6.52 15.82 -2.96
N PRO A 144 7.57 15.43 -2.20
CA PRO A 144 7.55 15.47 -0.75
C PRO A 144 7.19 16.86 -0.19
N ALA A 145 7.56 17.94 -0.86
CA ALA A 145 7.24 19.31 -0.43
C ALA A 145 5.76 19.70 -0.65
N SER A 146 5.01 18.90 -1.41
CA SER A 146 3.59 19.16 -1.69
C SER A 146 2.65 18.69 -0.58
N TYR A 147 3.12 17.83 0.34
CA TYR A 147 2.28 17.32 1.41
C TYR A 147 1.99 18.39 2.48
N SER A 148 0.72 18.75 2.63
CA SER A 148 0.28 19.59 3.75
C SER A 148 0.20 18.78 5.05
N GLN A 149 0.20 19.48 6.19
CA GLN A 149 0.08 18.83 7.50
C GLN A 149 -1.20 18.00 7.63
N GLU A 150 -2.31 18.47 7.05
CA GLU A 150 -3.57 17.74 7.00
C GLU A 150 -3.40 16.42 6.24
N GLN A 151 -2.70 16.44 5.10
CA GLN A 151 -2.45 15.24 4.31
C GLN A 151 -1.55 14.26 5.06
N LEU A 152 -0.52 14.75 5.78
CA LEU A 152 0.32 13.91 6.63
C LEU A 152 -0.50 13.22 7.72
N THR A 153 -1.41 13.95 8.39
CA THR A 153 -2.29 13.37 9.42
C THR A 153 -3.27 12.34 8.88
N PHE A 154 -3.58 12.36 7.58
CA PHE A 154 -4.39 11.33 6.93
C PHE A 154 -3.57 10.12 6.49
N LEU A 155 -2.46 10.34 5.78
CA LEU A 155 -1.69 9.30 5.09
C LEU A 155 -0.83 8.48 6.06
N VAL A 156 -0.05 9.16 6.90
CA VAL A 156 1.00 8.52 7.72
C VAL A 156 0.43 7.49 8.70
N PRO A 157 -0.64 7.78 9.47
CA PRO A 157 -1.18 6.79 10.40
C PRO A 157 -1.67 5.51 9.70
N ARG A 158 -2.31 5.65 8.53
CA ARG A 158 -2.79 4.51 7.73
C ARG A 158 -1.64 3.66 7.22
N THR A 159 -0.57 4.29 6.75
CA THR A 159 0.65 3.59 6.34
C THR A 159 1.32 2.87 7.51
N LEU A 160 1.35 3.49 8.68
CA LEU A 160 1.89 2.87 9.89
C LEU A 160 1.08 1.65 10.32
N GLU A 161 -0.26 1.71 10.32
CA GLU A 161 -1.08 0.53 10.62
C GLU A 161 -0.86 -0.61 9.61
N LEU A 162 -0.63 -0.26 8.34
CA LEU A 162 -0.31 -1.24 7.32
C LEU A 162 1.09 -1.86 7.50
N ALA A 163 2.12 -1.07 7.80
CA ALA A 163 3.50 -1.58 7.79
C ALA A 163 4.04 -1.99 9.17
N CYS A 164 3.68 -1.27 10.23
CA CYS A 164 4.27 -1.41 11.56
C CYS A 164 3.53 -2.41 12.45
N THR A 165 3.55 -3.68 12.06
CA THR A 165 2.79 -4.76 12.72
C THR A 165 3.63 -5.70 13.59
N ALA A 166 4.92 -5.42 13.75
CA ALA A 166 5.84 -6.25 14.52
C ALA A 166 6.96 -5.44 15.17
N TRP A 167 7.55 -5.99 16.23
CA TRP A 167 8.64 -5.35 16.98
C TRP A 167 9.91 -5.13 16.15
N ASP A 168 10.17 -5.96 15.14
CA ASP A 168 11.36 -5.85 14.30
C ASP A 168 11.29 -4.69 13.30
N ILE A 169 10.11 -4.08 13.15
CA ILE A 169 9.91 -2.84 12.40
C ILE A 169 9.44 -1.67 13.28
N GLN A 170 9.31 -1.86 14.59
CA GLN A 170 9.06 -0.79 15.56
C GLN A 170 9.98 0.43 15.40
N PRO A 171 11.28 0.29 15.06
CA PRO A 171 12.14 1.46 14.85
C PRO A 171 11.64 2.46 13.79
N PHE A 172 10.87 2.02 12.79
CA PHE A 172 10.28 2.94 11.82
C PHE A 172 9.19 3.80 12.48
N LEU A 173 8.34 3.19 13.31
CA LEU A 173 7.32 3.90 14.06
C LEU A 173 7.94 4.89 15.06
N ASP A 174 9.05 4.51 15.72
CA ASP A 174 9.79 5.40 16.61
C ASP A 174 10.36 6.61 15.86
N ASP A 175 10.97 6.40 14.69
CA ASP A 175 11.50 7.48 13.86
C ASP A 175 10.39 8.42 13.35
N VAL A 176 9.23 7.87 12.93
CA VAL A 176 8.06 8.69 12.57
C VAL A 176 7.55 9.49 13.76
N TRP A 177 7.49 8.88 14.95
CA TRP A 177 7.04 9.54 16.16
C TRP A 177 7.96 10.69 16.58
N ARG A 178 9.28 10.47 16.52
CA ARG A 178 10.30 11.48 16.81
C ARG A 178 10.16 12.69 15.90
N ASP A 179 10.03 12.46 14.59
CA ASP A 179 9.96 13.50 13.56
C ASP A 179 8.58 14.19 13.48
N ALA A 180 7.54 13.61 14.09
CA ALA A 180 6.18 14.12 14.04
C ALA A 180 5.94 15.31 14.98
N ASP A 181 5.14 16.27 14.51
CA ASP A 181 4.56 17.31 15.36
C ASP A 181 3.43 16.76 16.25
N ALA A 182 2.88 17.61 17.12
CA ALA A 182 1.81 17.23 18.03
C ALA A 182 0.53 16.75 17.30
N GLY A 183 0.21 17.35 16.15
CA GLY A 183 -0.98 16.99 15.38
C GLY A 183 -0.87 15.60 14.76
N LEU A 184 0.29 15.30 14.18
CA LEU A 184 0.58 14.00 13.59
C LEU A 184 0.68 12.92 14.67
N ARG A 185 1.31 13.19 15.81
CA ARG A 185 1.32 12.26 16.96
C ARG A 185 -0.09 11.92 17.42
N ALA A 186 -0.96 12.92 17.57
CA ALA A 186 -2.36 12.71 17.93
C ALA A 186 -3.14 11.90 16.86
N ALA A 187 -2.82 12.06 15.58
CA ALA A 187 -3.40 11.26 14.50
C ALA A 187 -2.94 9.79 14.55
N VAL A 188 -1.65 9.55 14.84
CA VAL A 188 -1.11 8.20 15.03
C VAL A 188 -1.73 7.51 16.25
N GLU A 189 -1.84 8.21 17.38
CA GLU A 189 -2.51 7.69 18.58
C GLU A 189 -3.97 7.31 18.31
N ARG A 190 -4.72 8.15 17.58
CA ARG A 190 -6.10 7.87 17.19
C ARG A 190 -6.20 6.61 16.34
N GLN A 191 -5.38 6.50 15.29
CA GLN A 191 -5.35 5.32 14.42
C GLN A 191 -5.04 4.04 15.23
N TRP A 192 -4.09 4.13 16.16
CA TRP A 192 -3.74 3.00 17.03
C TRP A 192 -4.89 2.63 17.97
N CYS A 193 -5.59 3.60 18.54
CA CYS A 193 -6.77 3.34 19.36
C CYS A 193 -7.89 2.67 18.55
N GLU A 194 -8.16 3.12 17.32
CA GLU A 194 -9.13 2.48 16.43
C GLU A 194 -8.73 1.04 16.06
N ASN A 195 -7.44 0.79 15.83
CA ASN A 195 -6.92 -0.57 15.63
C ASN A 195 -7.10 -1.42 16.89
N ARG A 196 -6.74 -0.91 18.07
CA ARG A 196 -6.89 -1.60 19.35
C ARG A 196 -8.36 -1.93 19.61
N ASP A 197 -9.26 -0.98 19.44
CA ASP A 197 -10.68 -1.17 19.72
C ASP A 197 -11.30 -2.25 18.80
N ALA A 198 -10.80 -2.37 17.57
CA ALA A 198 -11.24 -3.40 16.62
C ALA A 198 -10.59 -4.78 16.82
N THR A 199 -9.36 -4.84 17.35
CA THR A 199 -8.53 -6.07 17.33
C THR A 199 -8.16 -6.58 18.74
N GLY A 200 -8.46 -5.81 19.78
CA GLY A 200 -7.92 -5.95 21.14
C GLY A 200 -6.52 -5.35 21.31
N GLY A 201 -5.83 -4.99 20.22
CA GLY A 201 -4.50 -4.38 20.21
C GLY A 201 -3.41 -5.21 20.90
N HIS A 202 -2.32 -4.53 21.24
CA HIS A 202 -1.20 -5.08 21.98
C HIS A 202 -0.91 -4.26 23.24
N ILE A 203 -0.37 -4.93 24.25
CA ILE A 203 0.28 -4.24 25.36
C ILE A 203 1.70 -3.85 24.97
N TYR A 204 2.22 -2.80 25.59
CA TYR A 204 3.62 -2.40 25.40
C TYR A 204 4.54 -3.37 26.15
N ASP A 205 4.98 -4.40 25.43
CA ASP A 205 5.80 -5.49 25.96
C ASP A 205 6.89 -5.85 24.93
N PRO A 206 7.98 -5.07 24.87
CA PRO A 206 9.05 -5.30 23.91
C PRO A 206 9.80 -6.61 24.19
N PRO A 207 10.23 -7.36 23.15
CA PRO A 207 11.07 -8.53 23.34
C PRO A 207 12.48 -8.15 23.82
N GLU A 208 13.17 -9.06 24.51
CA GLU A 208 14.49 -8.82 25.12
C GLU A 208 15.55 -8.29 24.16
N TRP A 209 15.49 -8.68 22.88
CA TRP A 209 16.44 -8.26 21.87
C TRP A 209 16.18 -6.84 21.33
N TYR A 210 15.01 -6.27 21.57
CA TYR A 210 14.67 -4.91 21.13
C TYR A 210 15.01 -3.93 22.25
N THR A 211 15.95 -3.04 21.98
CA THR A 211 16.34 -1.96 22.91
C THR A 211 15.64 -0.67 22.48
N PRO A 212 14.58 -0.24 23.19
CA PRO A 212 13.82 0.94 22.80
C PRO A 212 14.64 2.22 23.01
N PRO A 213 14.62 3.20 22.08
CA PRO A 213 15.29 4.48 22.30
C PRO A 213 14.59 5.32 23.39
N GLU A 214 15.27 6.35 23.91
CA GLU A 214 14.71 7.24 24.93
C GLU A 214 13.47 7.99 24.41
N ASP A 215 13.51 8.42 23.16
CA ASP A 215 12.47 9.20 22.47
C ASP A 215 11.53 8.33 21.61
N ARG A 216 11.40 7.06 21.98
CA ARG A 216 10.54 6.07 21.31
C ARG A 216 9.07 6.47 21.23
N CYS A 217 8.37 5.83 20.31
CA CYS A 217 6.91 5.84 20.30
C CYS A 217 6.39 5.09 21.55
N PRO A 218 5.41 5.65 22.30
CA PRO A 218 4.83 4.98 23.46
C PRO A 218 3.87 3.84 23.08
N LEU A 219 3.54 3.70 21.80
CA LEU A 219 2.59 2.73 21.28
C LEU A 219 3.33 1.46 20.82
N PRO A 220 2.83 0.26 21.16
CA PRO A 220 3.35 -0.98 20.58
C PRO A 220 2.95 -1.10 19.11
N PRO A 221 3.49 -2.09 18.37
CA PRO A 221 3.09 -2.35 17.00
C PRO A 221 1.57 -2.48 16.84
N PHE A 222 1.05 -2.13 15.66
CA PHE A 222 -0.35 -2.33 15.32
C PHE A 222 -0.67 -3.82 15.21
N LYS A 223 -1.85 -4.23 15.65
CA LYS A 223 -2.27 -5.62 15.52
C LYS A 223 -2.81 -5.88 14.12
N TRP A 224 -2.36 -6.97 13.52
CA TRP A 224 -2.75 -7.37 12.17
C TRP A 224 -4.24 -7.74 12.09
N ASP A 225 -4.93 -7.20 11.09
CA ASP A 225 -6.32 -7.52 10.75
C ASP A 225 -6.54 -7.37 9.25
N GLU A 226 -6.81 -8.46 8.54
CA GLU A 226 -6.88 -8.45 7.06
C GLU A 226 -7.96 -7.50 6.51
N ASP A 227 -9.11 -7.42 7.19
CA ASP A 227 -10.24 -6.61 6.74
C ASP A 227 -10.00 -5.11 6.91
N ARG A 228 -9.38 -4.70 8.03
CA ARG A 228 -8.92 -3.32 8.26
C ARG A 228 -7.85 -2.96 7.24
N ARG A 229 -6.87 -3.83 7.00
CA ARG A 229 -5.82 -3.58 6.00
C ARG A 229 -6.39 -3.37 4.61
N ALA A 230 -7.40 -4.14 4.20
CA ALA A 230 -8.09 -3.95 2.92
C ALA A 230 -8.75 -2.56 2.82
N ARG A 231 -9.44 -2.11 3.88
CA ARG A 231 -10.03 -0.76 3.93
C ARG A 231 -8.98 0.34 3.88
N LEU A 232 -7.89 0.20 4.63
CA LEU A 232 -6.82 1.20 4.68
C LEU A 232 -6.11 1.34 3.32
N ARG A 233 -5.80 0.22 2.66
CA ARG A 233 -5.26 0.25 1.29
C ARG A 233 -6.21 0.97 0.34
N ALA A 234 -7.50 0.65 0.39
CA ALA A 234 -8.51 1.30 -0.44
C ALA A 234 -8.64 2.81 -0.20
N GLU A 235 -8.48 3.25 1.07
CA GLU A 235 -8.43 4.67 1.41
C GLU A 235 -7.20 5.36 0.84
N LEU A 236 -6.03 4.73 0.90
CA LEU A 236 -4.81 5.25 0.27
C LEU A 236 -4.96 5.28 -1.27
N ASP A 237 -5.53 4.24 -1.88
CA ASP A 237 -5.76 4.16 -3.32
C ASP A 237 -6.66 5.30 -3.82
N ALA A 238 -7.79 5.51 -3.15
CA ALA A 238 -8.71 6.59 -3.48
C ALA A 238 -8.08 7.98 -3.24
N TYR A 239 -7.30 8.13 -2.17
CA TYR A 239 -6.63 9.38 -1.85
C TYR A 239 -5.57 9.73 -2.89
N TYR A 240 -4.69 8.79 -3.26
CA TYR A 240 -3.67 9.02 -4.27
C TYR A 240 -4.26 9.25 -5.66
N ALA A 241 -5.36 8.57 -6.01
CA ALA A 241 -6.07 8.85 -7.25
C ALA A 241 -6.53 10.33 -7.31
N LYS A 242 -7.06 10.89 -6.23
CA LYS A 242 -7.40 12.33 -6.14
C LYS A 242 -6.17 13.21 -6.17
N LEU A 243 -5.11 12.85 -5.43
CA LEU A 243 -3.86 13.60 -5.37
C LEU A 243 -3.22 13.73 -6.76
N TYR A 244 -3.33 12.69 -7.58
CA TYR A 244 -2.88 12.69 -8.97
C TYR A 244 -3.84 13.37 -9.96
N GLY A 245 -4.94 13.95 -9.46
CA GLY A 245 -5.91 14.70 -10.27
C GLY A 245 -6.83 13.82 -11.12
N LEU A 246 -6.99 12.54 -10.77
CA LEU A 246 -7.95 11.70 -11.47
C LEU A 246 -9.38 12.11 -11.12
N ASN A 247 -10.32 11.87 -12.03
CA ASN A 247 -11.75 11.86 -11.72
C ASN A 247 -12.24 10.43 -11.43
N ARG A 248 -13.50 10.28 -10.98
CA ARG A 248 -14.07 8.98 -10.58
C ARG A 248 -14.15 8.02 -11.76
N LYS A 249 -14.45 8.52 -12.96
CA LYS A 249 -14.48 7.74 -14.20
C LYS A 249 -13.11 7.16 -14.57
N GLN A 250 -12.05 7.96 -14.45
CA GLN A 250 -10.66 7.52 -14.65
C GLN A 250 -10.22 6.51 -13.59
N LEU A 251 -10.60 6.71 -12.33
CA LEU A 251 -10.37 5.72 -11.28
C LEU A 251 -11.09 4.40 -11.56
N ARG A 252 -12.36 4.44 -11.98
CA ARG A 252 -13.11 3.24 -12.41
C ARG A 252 -12.40 2.53 -13.56
N TYR A 253 -11.86 3.28 -14.53
CA TYR A 253 -11.10 2.70 -15.64
C TYR A 253 -9.82 2.00 -15.17
N ILE A 254 -9.08 2.60 -14.22
CA ILE A 254 -7.91 1.97 -13.61
C ILE A 254 -8.29 0.67 -12.90
N LEU A 255 -9.38 0.68 -12.12
CA LEU A 255 -9.84 -0.49 -11.37
C LEU A 255 -10.33 -1.61 -12.31
N ASP A 256 -11.23 -1.27 -13.22
CA ASP A 256 -11.82 -2.18 -14.19
C ASP A 256 -12.38 -1.42 -15.40
N PRO A 257 -11.69 -1.42 -16.56
CA PRO A 257 -12.20 -0.78 -17.77
C PRO A 257 -13.56 -1.30 -18.23
N ALA A 258 -13.90 -2.57 -17.90
CA ALA A 258 -15.18 -3.17 -18.26
C ALA A 258 -16.37 -2.61 -17.46
N ASP A 259 -16.11 -1.81 -16.41
CA ASP A 259 -17.14 -1.09 -15.67
C ASP A 259 -17.66 0.15 -16.42
N LEU A 260 -16.94 0.66 -17.42
CA LEU A 260 -17.31 1.88 -18.14
C LEU A 260 -18.19 1.59 -19.35
N THR A 261 -19.09 2.53 -19.67
CA THR A 261 -19.81 2.49 -20.95
C THR A 261 -18.87 2.85 -22.11
N ALA A 262 -19.25 2.49 -23.34
CA ALA A 262 -18.49 2.85 -24.54
C ALA A 262 -18.32 4.38 -24.69
N LYS A 263 -19.32 5.16 -24.28
CA LYS A 263 -19.25 6.62 -24.31
C LYS A 263 -18.35 7.17 -23.21
N GLU A 264 -18.43 6.63 -21.98
CA GLU A 264 -17.53 6.99 -20.88
C GLU A 264 -16.06 6.75 -21.26
N ILE A 265 -15.76 5.66 -21.98
CA ILE A 265 -14.43 5.37 -22.52
C ILE A 265 -14.04 6.40 -23.59
N ALA A 266 -14.95 6.70 -24.54
CA ALA A 266 -14.69 7.66 -25.60
C ALA A 266 -14.47 9.09 -25.05
N THR A 267 -15.06 9.42 -23.90
CA THR A 267 -14.94 10.72 -23.24
C THR A 267 -14.16 10.65 -21.92
N ILE A 268 -13.15 9.77 -21.82
CA ILE A 268 -12.44 9.49 -20.54
C ILE A 268 -11.80 10.72 -19.87
N LEU A 269 -11.52 11.77 -20.63
CA LEU A 269 -10.94 13.04 -20.13
C LEU A 269 -11.99 14.05 -19.65
N ASP A 270 -13.26 13.80 -19.94
CA ASP A 270 -14.39 14.64 -19.50
C ASP A 270 -14.89 14.20 -18.11
N ASP A 271 -15.53 15.09 -17.36
CA ASP A 271 -16.02 14.79 -16.00
C ASP A 271 -17.45 14.18 -15.97
N SER A 272 -18.16 14.15 -17.09
CA SER A 272 -19.49 13.54 -17.20
C SER A 272 -19.43 12.02 -16.99
N GLU A 273 -20.42 11.52 -16.26
CA GLU A 273 -20.60 10.10 -15.98
C GLU A 273 -22.01 9.67 -16.39
N GLU A 274 -22.12 8.54 -17.08
CA GLU A 274 -23.44 7.94 -17.39
C GLU A 274 -23.90 7.03 -16.26
N VAL A 275 -22.96 6.52 -15.46
CA VAL A 275 -23.24 5.67 -14.32
C VAL A 275 -23.47 6.52 -13.07
N ALA A 276 -24.74 6.69 -12.70
CA ALA A 276 -25.13 7.44 -11.50
C ALA A 276 -24.56 6.81 -10.22
N ASP A 277 -24.79 5.50 -10.03
CA ASP A 277 -24.29 4.74 -8.89
C ASP A 277 -23.31 3.64 -9.33
N PRO A 278 -22.00 3.88 -9.25
CA PRO A 278 -21.01 2.86 -9.56
C PRO A 278 -20.86 1.81 -8.43
N LEU A 279 -21.47 2.00 -7.26
CA LEU A 279 -21.46 1.03 -6.17
C LEU A 279 -22.56 -0.04 -6.30
N ASP A 280 -23.56 0.17 -7.15
CA ASP A 280 -24.60 -0.83 -7.47
C ASP A 280 -23.97 -2.13 -8.03
N PRO A 281 -24.03 -3.26 -7.29
CA PRO A 281 -23.46 -4.52 -7.73
C PRO A 281 -24.12 -5.10 -8.97
N GLU A 282 -25.45 -4.98 -9.11
CA GLU A 282 -26.18 -5.50 -10.27
C GLU A 282 -25.90 -4.65 -11.50
N GLY A 283 -25.84 -3.33 -11.34
CA GLY A 283 -25.39 -2.39 -12.36
C GLY A 283 -23.98 -2.69 -12.84
N TYR A 284 -23.04 -2.93 -11.92
CA TYR A 284 -21.67 -3.35 -12.26
C TYR A 284 -21.65 -4.65 -13.06
N GLY A 285 -22.36 -5.69 -12.59
CA GLY A 285 -22.44 -6.98 -13.28
C GLY A 285 -22.93 -6.87 -14.72
N ARG A 286 -24.02 -6.11 -14.94
CA ARG A 286 -24.56 -5.87 -16.30
C ARG A 286 -23.57 -5.14 -17.21
N ARG A 287 -22.82 -4.16 -16.70
CA ARG A 287 -21.84 -3.42 -17.49
C ARG A 287 -20.65 -4.30 -17.89
N VAL A 288 -20.14 -5.10 -16.95
CA VAL A 288 -19.03 -6.03 -17.22
C VAL A 288 -19.44 -7.08 -18.25
N GLU A 289 -20.63 -7.65 -18.13
CA GLU A 289 -21.14 -8.64 -19.09
C GLU A 289 -21.35 -8.05 -20.50
N ALA A 290 -21.81 -6.80 -20.57
CA ALA A 290 -22.03 -6.11 -21.84
C ALA A 290 -20.75 -5.47 -22.45
N SER A 291 -19.65 -5.42 -21.70
CA SER A 291 -18.44 -4.73 -22.12
C SER A 291 -17.76 -5.44 -23.28
N THR A 292 -17.34 -4.66 -24.29
CA THR A 292 -16.52 -5.13 -25.41
C THR A 292 -15.06 -4.71 -25.26
N PHE A 293 -14.68 -4.14 -24.11
CA PHE A 293 -13.31 -3.67 -23.88
C PHE A 293 -12.33 -4.86 -23.88
N PRO A 294 -11.21 -4.79 -24.62
CA PRO A 294 -10.41 -5.99 -24.93
C PRO A 294 -9.52 -6.50 -23.80
N GLY A 295 -9.56 -5.90 -22.60
CA GLY A 295 -8.66 -6.27 -21.52
C GLY A 295 -9.14 -5.88 -20.12
N GLU A 296 -8.37 -6.28 -19.12
CA GLU A 296 -8.61 -5.96 -17.72
C GLU A 296 -7.31 -5.53 -17.06
N THR A 297 -7.36 -4.47 -16.23
CA THR A 297 -6.17 -3.90 -15.59
C THR A 297 -5.61 -4.83 -14.51
N PHE A 298 -6.47 -5.28 -13.61
CA PHE A 298 -6.12 -6.06 -12.41
C PHE A 298 -6.80 -7.43 -12.39
N ARG A 299 -6.83 -8.14 -13.54
CA ARG A 299 -7.54 -9.41 -13.72
C ARG A 299 -7.33 -10.41 -12.59
N VAL A 300 -6.07 -10.72 -12.26
CA VAL A 300 -5.77 -11.75 -11.24
C VAL A 300 -6.23 -11.33 -9.85
N LEU A 301 -6.16 -10.04 -9.53
CA LEU A 301 -6.72 -9.52 -8.27
C LEU A 301 -8.25 -9.68 -8.26
N LYS A 302 -8.92 -9.25 -9.34
CA LYS A 302 -10.38 -9.39 -9.51
C LYS A 302 -10.81 -10.85 -9.40
N GLU A 303 -10.19 -11.77 -10.15
CA GLU A 303 -10.50 -13.21 -10.12
C GLU A 303 -10.36 -13.80 -8.72
N LYS A 304 -9.27 -13.47 -8.00
CA LYS A 304 -9.06 -13.95 -6.62
C LYS A 304 -10.09 -13.40 -5.64
N GLU A 305 -10.47 -12.14 -5.77
CA GLU A 305 -11.50 -11.55 -4.92
C GLU A 305 -12.89 -12.08 -5.24
N MET A 306 -13.23 -12.27 -6.52
CA MET A 306 -14.47 -12.93 -6.92
C MET A 306 -14.56 -14.35 -6.34
N ALA A 307 -13.48 -15.12 -6.40
CA ALA A 307 -13.44 -16.47 -5.83
C ALA A 307 -13.56 -16.50 -4.30
N ARG A 308 -12.96 -15.51 -3.61
CA ARG A 308 -12.90 -15.48 -2.14
C ARG A 308 -14.11 -14.79 -1.50
N TYR A 309 -14.62 -13.72 -2.09
CA TYR A 309 -15.62 -12.83 -1.52
C TYR A 309 -16.92 -12.79 -2.32
N GLY A 310 -16.96 -13.36 -3.53
CA GLY A 310 -18.11 -13.27 -4.42
C GLY A 310 -18.28 -11.91 -5.11
N GLU A 311 -17.34 -10.99 -4.91
CA GLU A 311 -17.37 -9.64 -5.47
C GLU A 311 -15.95 -9.12 -5.74
N TYR A 312 -15.85 -8.10 -6.60
CA TYR A 312 -14.60 -7.35 -6.76
C TYR A 312 -14.42 -6.37 -5.59
N ARG A 313 -14.07 -6.92 -4.42
CA ARG A 313 -14.04 -6.22 -3.13
C ARG A 313 -13.17 -4.96 -3.14
N THR A 314 -11.99 -5.00 -3.74
CA THR A 314 -11.09 -3.85 -3.84
C THR A 314 -11.76 -2.71 -4.61
N ARG A 315 -12.39 -2.98 -5.76
CA ARG A 315 -13.14 -1.96 -6.52
C ARG A 315 -14.19 -1.28 -5.64
N ARG A 316 -15.02 -2.06 -4.93
CA ARG A 316 -16.06 -1.52 -4.05
C ARG A 316 -15.47 -0.65 -2.94
N LEU A 317 -14.48 -1.15 -2.21
CA LEU A 317 -13.86 -0.42 -1.09
C LEU A 317 -13.19 0.88 -1.54
N VAL A 318 -12.51 0.87 -2.70
CA VAL A 318 -11.84 2.07 -3.24
C VAL A 318 -12.89 3.12 -3.64
N LEU A 319 -13.99 2.71 -4.27
CA LEU A 319 -15.07 3.63 -4.65
C LEU A 319 -15.86 4.16 -3.44
N GLU A 320 -16.05 3.35 -2.40
CA GLU A 320 -16.61 3.80 -1.12
C GLU A 320 -15.70 4.84 -0.45
N ALA A 321 -14.39 4.56 -0.40
CA ALA A 321 -13.41 5.50 0.15
C ALA A 321 -13.38 6.80 -0.66
N TRP A 322 -13.44 6.72 -1.99
CA TRP A 322 -13.52 7.87 -2.87
C TRP A 322 -14.72 8.76 -2.55
N ALA A 323 -15.90 8.18 -2.36
CA ALA A 323 -17.12 8.90 -2.02
C ALA A 323 -16.99 9.58 -0.64
N ARG A 324 -16.43 8.90 0.37
CA ARG A 324 -16.18 9.49 1.69
C ARG A 324 -15.20 10.68 1.63
N LEU A 325 -14.11 10.54 0.87
CA LEU A 325 -13.09 11.58 0.74
C LEU A 325 -13.60 12.82 0.01
N ALA A 326 -14.49 12.66 -0.98
CA ALA A 326 -15.14 13.78 -1.65
C ALA A 326 -15.94 14.64 -0.67
N SER A 327 -16.65 14.01 0.27
CA SER A 327 -17.42 14.72 1.29
C SER A 327 -16.56 15.37 2.38
N ALA A 328 -15.41 14.77 2.72
CA ALA A 328 -14.60 15.20 3.86
C ALA A 328 -13.62 16.34 3.55
N PHE A 329 -13.04 16.38 2.35
CA PHE A 329 -11.91 17.29 2.04
C PHE A 329 -12.28 18.43 1.09
N GLY A 330 -13.56 18.66 0.82
CA GLY A 330 -14.02 19.80 0.02
C GLY A 330 -13.37 19.91 -1.36
N TYR A 331 -12.88 18.78 -1.91
CA TYR A 331 -12.47 18.70 -3.31
C TYR A 331 -13.64 19.24 -4.14
N PRO A 332 -13.39 20.12 -5.12
CA PRO A 332 -14.46 20.81 -5.82
C PRO A 332 -15.52 19.80 -6.25
N SER A 333 -16.74 19.93 -5.72
CA SER A 333 -17.91 19.46 -6.42
C SER A 333 -17.89 20.23 -7.74
N PHE A 334 -17.58 19.54 -8.83
CA PHE A 334 -17.50 20.18 -10.13
C PHE A 334 -18.75 21.03 -10.37
N PRO A 335 -18.61 22.22 -10.98
CA PRO A 335 -19.73 23.11 -11.16
C PRO A 335 -20.85 22.36 -11.91
N ALA A 336 -22.04 22.34 -11.32
CA ALA A 336 -23.24 21.97 -12.05
C ALA A 336 -23.29 22.84 -13.31
N ASP A 337 -23.46 22.20 -14.47
CA ASP A 337 -23.51 22.82 -15.78
C ASP A 337 -24.16 24.21 -15.75
N SER A 338 -23.31 25.24 -15.79
CA SER A 338 -23.72 26.57 -16.21
C SER A 338 -23.07 26.85 -17.55
N ASN A 339 -23.55 26.17 -18.59
CA ASN A 339 -23.59 26.71 -19.95
C ASN A 339 -24.61 25.95 -20.80
N GLY A 340 -25.88 26.13 -20.47
CA GLY A 340 -26.87 26.38 -21.51
C GLY A 340 -26.67 27.80 -22.04
N ARG A 341 -26.35 27.91 -23.34
CA ARG A 341 -26.43 29.03 -24.30
C ARG A 341 -25.32 28.77 -25.35
N GLY A 342 -25.57 28.65 -26.65
CA GLY A 342 -26.76 28.88 -27.47
C GLY A 342 -26.52 28.29 -28.86
#